data_AF-A0A2W6C7V6-F1
#
_entry.id   AF-A0A2W6C7V6-F1
#
_cell.length_a   1.000
_cell.length_b   1.000
_cell.length_c   1.000
_cell.angle_alpha   90.00
_cell.angle_beta   90.00
_cell.angle_gamma   90.00
#
_symmetry.space_group_name_H-M   'P 1'
#
loop_
_entity.id
_entity.type
_entity.pdbx_description
1 polymer ?
#
loop_
_entity_poly.entity_id
_entity_poly.type
_entity_poly.pdbx_seq_one_letter_code
_entity_poly.pdbx_strand_id
1 'polypeptide(L)' 'MTAPVLDVHDLRVWYAGPNGPVQAVDGVTFALRPGEVLG' A
#
# COMPACT_ATOMS: atom_id res chain seq x y z
N MET A 1 -21.24 1.42 11.50
CA MET A 1 -19.97 1.82 10.86
C MET A 1 -19.84 1.04 9.57
N THR A 2 -19.54 1.70 8.45
CA THR A 2 -19.40 1.02 7.15
C THR A 2 -18.07 0.27 7.10
N ALA A 3 -18.07 -0.92 6.50
CA ALA A 3 -16.83 -1.68 6.28
C ALA A 3 -15.88 -0.89 5.36
N PRO A 4 -14.55 -1.05 5.52
CA PRO A 4 -13.59 -0.42 4.62
C PRO A 4 -13.79 -0.92 3.18
N VAL A 5 -13.55 -0.03 2.21
CA VAL A 5 -13.57 -0.39 0.78
C VAL A 5 -12.26 -1.03 0.35
N LEU A 6 -11.18 -0.76 1.08
CA LEU A 6 -9.88 -1.38 0.90
C LEU A 6 -9.28 -1.69 2.28
N ASP A 7 -8.83 -2.92 2.46
CA ASP A 7 -8.13 -3.38 3.66
C ASP A 7 -6.85 -4.11 3.20
N VAL A 8 -5.71 -3.46 3.40
CA VAL A 8 -4.41 -3.88 2.86
C VAL A 8 -3.47 -4.19 4.00
N HIS A 9 -2.85 -5.37 3.92
CA HIS A 9 -1.93 -5.89 4.92
C HIS A 9 -0.59 -6.17 4.27
N ASP A 10 0.49 -5.74 4.92
CA ASP A 10 1.88 -5.98 4.52
C ASP A 10 2.18 -5.66 3.04
N LEU A 11 1.70 -4.50 2.55
CA LEU A 11 1.96 -4.07 1.18
C LEU A 11 3.46 -3.87 0.98
N ARG A 12 3.99 -4.56 -0.03
CA ARG A 12 5.37 -4.43 -0.47
C ARG A 12 5.42 -4.27 -1.97
N VAL A 13 6.21 -3.31 -2.44
CA VAL A 13 6.32 -2.99 -3.87
C VAL A 13 7.79 -2.87 -4.22
N TRP A 14 8.20 -3.54 -5.31
CA TRP A 14 9.54 -3.43 -5.87
C TRP A 14 9.47 -3.03 -7.33
N TYR A 15 10.41 -2.18 -7.75
CA TYR A 15 10.63 -1.82 -9.14
C TYR A 15 12.01 -2.31 -9.60
N ALA A 16 12.12 -2.77 -10.84
CA ALA A 16 13.42 -3.05 -11.43
C ALA A 16 14.20 -1.75 -11.63
N GLY A 17 15.44 -1.70 -11.13
CA GLY A 17 16.32 -0.54 -11.27
C GLY A 17 17.67 -0.90 -11.90
N PRO A 18 18.43 0.09 -12.40
CA PRO A 18 19.73 -0.12 -13.04
C PRO A 18 20.75 -0.85 -12.15
N ASN A 19 20.64 -0.70 -10.83
CA ASN A 19 21.55 -1.28 -9.84
C ASN A 19 20.88 -2.41 -9.03
N GLY A 20 19.80 -3.00 -9.54
CA GLY A 20 18.99 -3.98 -8.84
C GLY A 20 17.60 -3.47 -8.45
N PRO A 21 16.76 -4.33 -7.84
CA PRO A 21 15.41 -3.97 -7.46
C PRO A 21 15.39 -2.89 -6.37
N VAL A 22 14.55 -1.88 -6.54
CA VAL A 22 14.28 -0.84 -5.54
C VAL A 22 12.99 -1.19 -4.82
N GLN A 23 13.04 -1.29 -3.50
CA GLN A 23 11.84 -1.45 -2.68
C GLN A 23 11.18 -0.08 -2.46
N ALA A 24 10.04 0.14 -3.10
CA ALA A 24 9.30 1.40 -3.05
C ALA A 24 8.30 1.46 -1.90
N VAL A 25 7.79 0.29 -1.46
CA VAL A 25 6.91 0.18 -0.29
C VAL A 25 7.40 -0.98 0.55
N ASP A 26 7.51 -0.78 1.87
CA ASP A 26 7.99 -1.77 2.82
C ASP A 26 6.98 -2.05 3.94
N GLY A 27 6.19 -3.10 3.76
CA GLY A 27 5.37 -3.71 4.80
C GLY A 27 4.25 -2.81 5.34
N VAL A 28 3.68 -1.96 4.49
CA VAL A 28 2.66 -0.99 4.92
C VAL A 28 1.30 -1.67 5.09
N THR A 29 0.64 -1.41 6.21
CA THR A 29 -0.72 -1.89 6.50
C THR A 29 -1.65 -0.70 6.68
N PHE A 30 -2.78 -0.68 5.96
CA PHE A 30 -3.76 0.40 6.03
C PHE A 30 -5.15 -0.06 5.59
N ALA A 31 -6.16 0.68 6.03
CA ALA A 31 -7.53 0.53 5.54
C ALA A 31 -8.06 1.89 5.07
N LEU A 32 -8.84 1.88 3.99
CA LEU A 32 -9.53 3.05 3.46
C LEU A 32 -11.04 2.85 3.57
N ARG A 33 -11.72 3.79 4.23
CA ARG A 33 -13.18 3.82 4.34
C ARG A 33 -13.81 4.52 3.13
N PRO A 34 -15.11 4.31 2.87
CA PRO A 34 -15.82 5.07 1.86
C PRO A 34 -15.66 6.58 2.05
N GLY A 35 -15.12 7.27 1.03
CA GLY A 35 -14.93 8.73 1.02
C GLY A 35 -13.60 9.24 1.60
N GLU A 36 -12.74 8.37 2.15
CA GLU A 36 -11.38 8.74 2.57
C GLU A 36 -10.41 8.78 1.37
N VAL A 37 -9.39 9.65 1.45
CA VAL A 37 -8.29 9.75 0.47
C VAL A 37 -6.97 9.48 1.18
N LEU A 38 -6.16 8.57 0.62
CA LEU A 38 -4.78 8.34 1.03
C LEU A 38 -3.85 9.02 0.01
N GLY A 39 -2.85 9.76 0.50
CA GLY A 39 -1.86 10.49 -0.31
C GLY A 39 -0.44 10.21 0.12
#